data_AF-A0A7X8UFT8-F1
#
_entry.id   AF-A0A7X8UFT8-F1
#
_cell.length_a   1.000
_cell.length_b   1.000
_cell.length_c   1.000
_cell.angle_alpha   90.00
_cell.angle_beta   90.00
_cell.angle_gamma   90.00
#
_symmetry.space_group_name_H-M   'P 1'
#
loop_
_entity.id
_entity.type
_entity.pdbx_description
1 polymer ?
#
loop_
_entity_poly.entity_id
_entity_poly.type
_entity_poly.pdbx_seq_one_letter_code
_entity_poly.pdbx_strand_id
1 'polypeptide(L)'
;MSNKLMIAILAMVCAFGLAACSKGPAEAALKAADAALEGVRADASVYVPDQLQAVEDSLAAAKQSFEAGDYKQALAGAKDLPGKAEELAAAVTAKKEELTRSWEEMQGGLPNMVEAIQSRVDILSKSRRLPAGLDKATFENAKASLDTAKQTWSEATAAFGGGNLMDAVNKATAVKEKAAEIMAALGMQAPQAAAQ
;
A
#
# COMPACT_ATOMS: atom_id res chain seq x y z
N MET A 1 66.02 -12.94 -41.19
CA MET A 1 65.22 -13.03 -39.94
C MET A 1 64.70 -11.63 -39.62
N SER A 2 63.89 -11.05 -40.50
CA SER A 2 62.43 -11.07 -40.43
C SER A 2 61.88 -10.33 -39.20
N ASN A 3 61.87 -8.99 -39.25
CA ASN A 3 61.08 -8.08 -38.40
C ASN A 3 59.56 -8.40 -38.37
N LYS A 4 59.12 -9.40 -39.14
CA LYS A 4 57.78 -9.98 -39.12
C LYS A 4 57.47 -10.75 -37.83
N LEU A 5 58.48 -11.11 -37.03
CA LEU A 5 58.27 -11.80 -35.75
C LEU A 5 57.90 -10.86 -34.57
N MET A 6 58.22 -9.57 -34.65
CA MET A 6 57.91 -8.60 -33.58
C MET A 6 56.49 -8.02 -33.65
N ILE A 7 55.82 -8.12 -34.80
CA ILE A 7 54.45 -7.60 -34.99
C ILE A 7 53.39 -8.60 -34.50
N ALA A 8 53.74 -9.88 -34.38
CA ALA A 8 52.82 -10.91 -33.91
C ALA A 8 52.58 -10.90 -32.39
N ILE A 9 53.49 -10.31 -31.59
CA ILE A 9 53.37 -10.29 -30.13
C ILE A 9 52.62 -9.03 -29.64
N LEU A 10 52.63 -7.93 -30.41
CA LEU A 10 51.89 -6.71 -30.05
C LEU A 10 50.39 -6.78 -30.40
N ALA A 11 50.01 -7.68 -31.32
CA ALA A 11 48.60 -7.89 -31.69
C ALA A 11 47.82 -8.79 -30.71
N MET A 12 48.50 -9.52 -29.83
CA MET A 12 47.85 -10.44 -28.88
C MET A 12 47.45 -9.76 -27.54
N VAL A 13 47.96 -8.56 -27.26
CA VAL A 13 47.65 -7.81 -26.03
C VAL A 13 46.46 -6.84 -26.21
N CYS A 14 46.11 -6.46 -27.45
CA CYS A 14 44.96 -5.58 -27.71
C CYS A 14 43.59 -6.28 -27.73
N ALA A 15 43.53 -7.62 -27.64
CA ALA A 15 42.27 -8.36 -27.62
C ALA A 15 41.56 -8.39 -26.24
N PHE A 16 42.20 -7.91 -25.17
CA PHE A 16 41.59 -7.81 -23.84
C PHE A 16 41.01 -6.41 -23.49
N GLY A 17 41.12 -5.43 -24.41
CA GLY A 17 40.69 -4.05 -24.16
C GLY A 17 39.22 -3.73 -24.45
N LEU A 18 38.45 -4.62 -25.08
CA LEU A 18 37.06 -4.34 -25.48
C LEU A 18 36.00 -4.66 -24.41
N ALA A 19 36.39 -5.26 -23.28
CA ALA A 19 35.47 -5.53 -22.16
C ALA A 19 35.27 -4.31 -21.23
N ALA A 20 36.06 -3.23 -21.40
CA ALA A 20 36.00 -2.04 -20.54
C ALA A 20 34.91 -1.02 -20.93
N CYS A 21 34.25 -1.15 -22.09
CA CYS A 21 33.29 -0.14 -22.57
C CYS A 21 31.89 -0.21 -21.96
N SER A 22 31.51 -1.29 -21.26
CA SER A 22 30.14 -1.44 -20.70
C SER A 22 29.99 -0.99 -19.24
N LYS A 23 31.10 -0.77 -18.51
CA LYS A 23 31.06 -0.38 -17.10
C LYS A 23 30.42 0.99 -16.88
N GLY A 24 30.81 1.99 -17.67
CA GLY A 24 30.26 3.35 -17.57
C GLY A 24 28.74 3.42 -17.75
N PRO A 25 28.17 2.84 -18.83
CA PRO A 25 26.72 2.77 -19.01
C PRO A 25 25.98 2.02 -17.89
N ALA A 26 26.53 0.90 -17.41
CA ALA A 26 25.92 0.16 -16.30
C ALA A 26 25.91 0.96 -15.00
N GLU A 27 27.01 1.64 -14.68
CA GLU A 27 27.10 2.50 -13.50
C GLU A 27 26.13 3.69 -13.59
N ALA A 28 26.02 4.31 -14.78
CA ALA A 28 25.07 5.39 -15.02
C ALA A 28 23.62 4.93 -14.87
N ALA A 29 23.28 3.74 -15.39
CA ALA A 29 21.93 3.17 -15.26
C ALA A 29 21.58 2.85 -13.79
N LEU A 30 22.52 2.29 -13.03
CA LEU A 30 22.34 2.04 -11.59
C LEU A 30 22.14 3.35 -10.81
N LYS A 31 22.95 4.37 -11.08
CA LYS A 31 22.78 5.71 -10.47
C LYS A 31 21.44 6.34 -10.83
N ALA A 32 21.01 6.23 -12.08
CA ALA A 32 19.70 6.72 -12.51
C ALA A 32 18.56 5.97 -11.81
N ALA A 33 18.67 4.65 -11.66
CA ALA A 33 17.70 3.84 -10.94
C ALA A 33 17.61 4.20 -9.45
N ASP A 34 18.74 4.37 -8.77
CA ASP A 34 18.77 4.81 -7.37
C ASP A 34 18.12 6.19 -7.21
N ALA A 35 18.49 7.15 -8.06
CA ALA A 35 17.92 8.51 -8.02
C ALA A 35 16.41 8.52 -8.30
N ALA A 36 15.94 7.70 -9.25
CA ALA A 36 14.51 7.60 -9.55
C ALA A 36 13.71 7.02 -8.37
N LEU A 37 14.30 6.10 -7.60
CA LEU A 37 13.64 5.48 -6.45
C LEU A 37 13.63 6.36 -5.19
N GLU A 38 14.61 7.26 -5.01
CA GLU A 38 14.67 8.14 -3.84
C GLU A 38 13.38 8.93 -3.61
N GLY A 39 12.75 9.43 -4.68
CA GLY A 39 11.54 10.24 -4.60
C GLY A 39 10.26 9.46 -4.28
N VAL A 40 10.25 8.14 -4.43
CA VAL A 40 9.03 7.33 -4.35
C VAL A 40 9.08 6.25 -3.27
N ARG A 41 10.26 5.80 -2.84
CA ARG A 41 10.44 4.70 -1.86
C ARG A 41 9.61 4.86 -0.60
N ALA A 42 9.61 6.05 0.02
CA ALA A 42 8.90 6.27 1.27
C ALA A 42 7.39 6.04 1.11
N ASP A 43 6.78 6.69 0.12
CA ASP A 43 5.36 6.50 -0.17
C ASP A 43 5.06 5.07 -0.66
N ALA A 44 5.88 4.52 -1.56
CA ALA A 44 5.68 3.18 -2.09
C ALA A 44 5.74 2.10 -0.99
N SER A 45 6.57 2.27 0.04
CA SER A 45 6.63 1.36 1.19
C SER A 45 5.33 1.34 2.00
N VAL A 46 4.56 2.43 1.97
CA VAL A 46 3.29 2.56 2.69
C VAL A 46 2.12 2.09 1.84
N TYR A 47 2.10 2.45 0.56
CA TYR A 47 0.91 2.29 -0.29
C TYR A 47 0.99 1.09 -1.23
N VAL A 48 2.18 0.70 -1.69
CA VAL A 48 2.40 -0.39 -2.66
C VAL A 48 3.65 -1.22 -2.35
N PRO A 49 3.77 -1.77 -1.12
CA PRO A 49 5.01 -2.40 -0.64
C PRO A 49 5.47 -3.57 -1.51
N ASP A 50 4.55 -4.39 -2.02
CA ASP A 50 4.88 -5.53 -2.88
C ASP A 50 5.50 -5.09 -4.22
N GLN A 51 5.00 -3.97 -4.78
CA GLN A 51 5.55 -3.43 -6.02
C GLN A 51 6.93 -2.81 -5.77
N LEU A 52 7.09 -2.10 -4.64
CA LEU A 52 8.39 -1.55 -4.25
C LEU A 52 9.43 -2.67 -4.12
N GLN A 53 9.09 -3.75 -3.42
CA GLN A 53 9.97 -4.89 -3.21
C GLN A 53 10.46 -5.47 -4.55
N ALA A 54 9.56 -5.65 -5.52
CA ALA A 54 9.92 -6.18 -6.84
C ALA A 54 10.93 -5.28 -7.60
N VAL A 55 10.82 -3.96 -7.45
CA VAL A 55 11.77 -3.01 -8.05
C VAL A 55 13.11 -3.00 -7.30
N GLU A 56 13.08 -3.09 -5.97
CA GLU A 56 14.28 -3.16 -5.13
C GLU A 56 15.07 -4.45 -5.35
N ASP A 57 14.39 -5.58 -5.51
CA ASP A 57 15.01 -6.86 -5.86
C ASP A 57 15.70 -6.80 -7.23
N SER A 58 15.05 -6.16 -8.21
CA SER A 58 15.62 -5.95 -9.55
C SER A 58 16.88 -5.07 -9.49
N LEU A 59 16.85 -4.00 -8.69
CA LEU A 59 18.00 -3.13 -8.46
C LEU A 59 19.15 -3.88 -7.75
N ALA A 60 18.84 -4.67 -6.73
CA ALA A 60 19.83 -5.47 -6.01
C ALA A 60 20.52 -6.48 -6.94
N ALA A 61 19.76 -7.18 -7.77
CA ALA A 61 20.30 -8.12 -8.76
C ALA A 61 21.21 -7.42 -9.80
N ALA A 62 20.83 -6.22 -10.25
CA ALA A 62 21.65 -5.42 -11.16
C ALA A 62 22.96 -4.95 -10.50
N LYS A 63 22.92 -4.53 -9.22
CA LYS A 63 24.11 -4.18 -8.43
C LYS A 63 25.04 -5.38 -8.23
N GLN A 64 24.49 -6.54 -7.89
CA GLN A 64 25.27 -7.77 -7.75
C GLN A 64 25.96 -8.17 -9.07
N SER A 65 25.25 -8.03 -10.20
CA SER A 65 25.83 -8.28 -11.53
C SER A 65 26.98 -7.32 -11.83
N PHE A 66 26.85 -6.05 -11.44
CA PHE A 66 27.89 -5.04 -11.61
C PHE A 66 29.13 -5.36 -10.77
N GLU A 67 28.95 -5.75 -9.51
CA GLU A 67 30.04 -6.15 -8.60
C GLU A 67 30.76 -7.42 -9.08
N ALA A 68 30.03 -8.36 -9.68
CA ALA A 68 30.59 -9.56 -10.30
C ALA A 68 31.34 -9.26 -11.63
N GLY A 69 31.32 -8.02 -12.11
CA GLY A 69 31.91 -7.61 -13.38
C GLY A 69 31.06 -7.92 -14.60
N ASP A 70 29.83 -8.43 -14.44
CA ASP A 70 28.87 -8.60 -15.51
C ASP A 70 28.12 -7.29 -15.79
N TYR A 71 28.83 -6.35 -16.41
CA TYR A 71 28.29 -5.04 -16.73
C TYR A 71 27.16 -5.07 -17.78
N LYS A 72 27.07 -6.13 -18.59
CA LYS A 72 25.98 -6.29 -19.57
C LYS A 72 24.69 -6.68 -18.86
N GLN A 73 24.76 -7.66 -17.95
CA GLN A 73 23.62 -8.04 -17.14
C GLN A 73 23.21 -6.92 -16.18
N ALA A 74 24.17 -6.21 -15.58
CA ALA A 74 23.90 -5.05 -14.75
C ALA A 74 23.14 -3.95 -15.52
N LEU A 75 23.61 -3.59 -16.72
CA LEU A 75 22.92 -2.62 -17.57
C LEU A 75 21.52 -3.11 -17.96
N ALA A 76 21.37 -4.37 -18.35
CA ALA A 76 20.08 -4.95 -18.73
C ALA A 76 19.06 -4.95 -17.58
N GLY A 77 19.52 -5.21 -16.34
CA GLY A 77 18.67 -5.17 -15.14
C GLY A 77 18.36 -3.75 -14.65
N ALA A 78 19.25 -2.79 -14.90
CA ALA A 78 19.10 -1.42 -14.40
C ALA A 78 18.36 -0.46 -15.35
N LYS A 79 18.47 -0.66 -16.67
CA LYS A 79 18.01 0.31 -17.69
C LYS A 79 16.51 0.65 -17.61
N ASP A 80 15.68 -0.28 -17.17
CA ASP A 80 14.21 -0.13 -17.14
C ASP A 80 13.72 0.32 -15.75
N LEU A 81 14.60 0.36 -14.73
CA LEU A 81 14.23 0.73 -13.37
C LEU A 81 13.73 2.17 -13.22
N PRO A 82 14.24 3.18 -13.95
CA PRO A 82 13.65 4.51 -13.92
C PRO A 82 12.17 4.50 -14.33
N GLY A 83 11.81 3.74 -15.37
CA GLY A 83 10.41 3.58 -15.80
C GLY A 83 9.56 2.86 -14.74
N LYS A 84 10.10 1.81 -14.10
CA LYS A 84 9.42 1.15 -12.98
C LYS A 84 9.23 2.06 -11.76
N ALA A 85 10.14 3.00 -11.52
CA ALA A 85 9.97 3.99 -10.47
C ALA A 85 8.84 4.99 -10.79
N GLU A 86 8.67 5.37 -12.06
CA GLU A 86 7.51 6.16 -12.52
C GLU A 86 6.20 5.37 -12.36
N GLU A 87 6.19 4.09 -12.71
CA GLU A 87 5.05 3.19 -12.48
C GLU A 87 4.71 3.07 -10.99
N LEU A 88 5.71 2.97 -10.11
CA LEU A 88 5.49 3.02 -8.65
C LEU A 88 4.86 4.33 -8.21
N ALA A 89 5.31 5.47 -8.73
CA ALA A 89 4.75 6.76 -8.38
C ALA A 89 3.29 6.89 -8.83
N ALA A 90 2.98 6.38 -10.03
CA ALA A 90 1.62 6.29 -10.53
C ALA A 90 0.75 5.35 -9.67
N ALA A 91 1.28 4.20 -9.26
CA ALA A 91 0.58 3.24 -8.40
C ALA A 91 0.31 3.79 -6.99
N VAL A 92 1.28 4.51 -6.40
CA VAL A 92 1.09 5.26 -5.16
C VAL A 92 -0.05 6.27 -5.29
N THR A 93 -0.05 7.05 -6.37
CA THR A 93 -1.09 8.07 -6.62
C THR A 93 -2.46 7.41 -6.75
N ALA A 94 -2.57 6.37 -7.57
CA ALA A 94 -3.79 5.61 -7.76
C ALA A 94 -4.30 5.02 -6.43
N LYS A 95 -3.40 4.50 -5.59
CA LYS A 95 -3.77 3.93 -4.30
C LYS A 95 -4.25 4.99 -3.32
N LYS A 96 -3.60 6.16 -3.28
CA LYS A 96 -4.07 7.30 -2.46
C LYS A 96 -5.47 7.74 -2.88
N GLU A 97 -5.74 7.85 -4.18
CA GLU A 97 -7.09 8.18 -4.67
C GLU A 97 -8.13 7.10 -4.34
N GLU A 98 -7.79 5.82 -4.48
CA GLU A 98 -8.66 4.70 -4.09
C GLU A 98 -9.04 4.79 -2.61
N LEU A 99 -8.06 5.00 -1.74
CA LEU A 99 -8.29 5.11 -0.30
C LEU A 99 -9.14 6.35 0.04
N THR A 100 -8.90 7.49 -0.61
CA THR A 100 -9.74 8.69 -0.42
C THR A 100 -11.18 8.44 -0.84
N ARG A 101 -11.41 7.82 -2.00
CA ARG A 101 -12.76 7.47 -2.45
C ARG A 101 -13.46 6.51 -1.50
N SER A 102 -12.74 5.49 -1.02
CA SER A 102 -13.25 4.53 -0.03
C SER A 102 -13.62 5.21 1.29
N TRP A 103 -12.79 6.16 1.74
CA TRP A 103 -13.08 6.98 2.90
C TRP A 103 -14.36 7.81 2.70
N GLU A 104 -14.49 8.54 1.59
CA GLU A 104 -15.65 9.40 1.30
C GLU A 104 -16.96 8.59 1.29
N GLU A 105 -16.95 7.40 0.67
CA GLU A 105 -18.09 6.49 0.67
C GLU A 105 -18.49 6.09 2.10
N MET A 106 -17.51 5.68 2.91
CA MET A 106 -17.74 5.31 4.30
C MET A 106 -18.17 6.51 5.16
N GLN A 107 -17.60 7.68 4.95
CA GLN A 107 -17.96 8.91 5.66
C GLN A 107 -19.40 9.33 5.38
N GLY A 108 -19.91 9.09 4.16
CA GLY A 108 -21.30 9.36 3.83
C GLY A 108 -22.31 8.42 4.50
N GLY A 109 -21.91 7.20 4.86
CA GLY A 109 -22.82 6.16 5.35
C GLY A 109 -22.66 5.74 6.81
N LEU A 110 -21.42 5.60 7.29
CA LEU A 110 -21.12 5.05 8.61
C LEU A 110 -21.68 5.89 9.78
N PRO A 111 -21.60 7.24 9.77
CA PRO A 111 -22.19 8.04 10.84
C PRO A 111 -23.68 7.78 11.03
N ASN A 112 -24.44 7.67 9.93
CA ASN A 112 -25.88 7.40 9.97
C ASN A 112 -26.19 6.00 10.54
N MET A 113 -25.36 5.00 10.20
CA MET A 113 -25.50 3.66 10.75
C MET A 113 -25.22 3.62 12.25
N VAL A 114 -24.17 4.30 12.71
CA VAL A 114 -23.83 4.43 14.15
C VAL A 114 -24.94 5.17 14.91
N GLU A 115 -25.52 6.22 14.31
CA GLU A 115 -26.64 6.96 14.89
C GLU A 115 -27.91 6.09 15.01
N ALA A 116 -28.24 5.31 13.97
CA ALA A 116 -29.38 4.39 14.00
C ALA A 116 -29.23 3.34 15.11
N ILE A 117 -28.01 2.80 15.28
CA ILE A 117 -27.69 1.87 16.36
C ILE A 117 -27.85 2.55 17.73
N GLN A 118 -27.32 3.77 17.89
CA GLN A 118 -27.47 4.55 19.12
C GLN A 118 -28.95 4.74 19.47
N SER A 119 -29.76 5.16 18.51
CA SER A 119 -31.21 5.32 18.71
C SER A 119 -31.87 4.03 19.19
N ARG A 120 -31.52 2.87 18.59
CA ARG A 120 -32.03 1.57 19.03
C ARG A 120 -31.59 1.24 20.46
N VAL A 121 -30.33 1.47 20.79
CA VAL A 121 -29.78 1.27 22.14
C VAL A 121 -30.51 2.13 23.18
N ASP A 122 -30.79 3.40 22.87
CA ASP A 122 -31.51 4.31 23.77
C ASP A 122 -32.96 3.89 23.99
N ILE A 123 -33.65 3.48 22.93
CA ILE A 123 -35.01 2.93 23.02
C ILE A 123 -35.04 1.70 23.92
N LEU A 124 -34.13 0.75 23.70
CA LEU A 124 -34.05 -0.48 24.48
C LEU A 124 -33.66 -0.24 25.94
N SER A 125 -32.80 0.74 26.21
CA SER A 125 -32.39 1.12 27.57
C SER A 125 -33.52 1.72 28.40
N LYS A 126 -34.49 2.37 27.75
CA LYS A 126 -35.68 2.94 28.39
C LYS A 126 -36.85 1.95 28.48
N SER A 127 -36.77 0.82 27.79
CA SER A 127 -37.82 -0.20 27.81
C SER A 127 -37.82 -0.98 29.13
N ARG A 128 -39.01 -1.31 29.63
CA ARG A 128 -39.17 -2.19 30.82
C ARG A 128 -38.81 -3.65 30.53
N ARG A 129 -38.76 -4.06 29.26
CA ARG A 129 -38.42 -5.42 28.83
C ARG A 129 -37.69 -5.40 27.48
N LEU A 130 -36.68 -6.26 27.33
CA LEU A 130 -35.99 -6.46 26.05
C LEU A 130 -36.87 -7.26 25.06
N PRO A 131 -36.67 -7.07 23.74
CA PRO A 131 -37.28 -7.91 22.71
C PRO A 131 -37.01 -9.40 22.94
N ALA A 132 -37.93 -10.25 22.48
CA ALA A 132 -37.74 -11.69 22.53
C ALA A 132 -36.46 -12.08 21.75
N GLY A 133 -35.63 -12.92 22.34
CA GLY A 133 -34.35 -13.34 21.76
C GLY A 133 -33.16 -12.41 22.06
N LEU A 134 -33.38 -11.23 22.65
CA LEU A 134 -32.30 -10.36 23.15
C LEU A 134 -32.19 -10.46 24.67
N ASP A 135 -31.13 -11.10 25.14
CA ASP A 135 -30.80 -11.13 26.58
C ASP A 135 -30.01 -9.89 27.02
N LYS A 136 -29.91 -9.72 28.35
CA LYS A 136 -29.24 -8.56 28.96
C LYS A 136 -27.74 -8.52 28.64
N ALA A 137 -27.06 -9.67 28.60
CA ALA A 137 -25.63 -9.72 28.36
C ALA A 137 -25.31 -9.29 26.91
N THR A 138 -26.06 -9.81 25.95
CA THR A 138 -25.99 -9.40 24.55
C THR A 138 -26.25 -7.90 24.38
N PHE A 139 -27.25 -7.36 25.09
CA PHE A 139 -27.56 -5.93 25.04
C PHE A 139 -26.46 -5.03 25.63
N GLU A 140 -25.88 -5.40 26.77
CA GLU A 140 -24.78 -4.63 27.36
C GLU A 140 -23.49 -4.73 26.52
N ASN A 141 -23.23 -5.90 25.92
CA ASN A 141 -22.13 -6.06 24.96
C ASN A 141 -22.33 -5.18 23.71
N ALA A 142 -23.57 -5.05 23.22
CA ALA A 142 -23.90 -4.18 22.10
C ALA A 142 -23.64 -2.69 22.43
N LYS A 143 -23.91 -2.25 23.66
CA LYS A 143 -23.56 -0.89 24.13
C LYS A 143 -22.06 -0.66 24.14
N ALA A 144 -21.29 -1.54 24.78
CA ALA A 144 -19.84 -1.41 24.85
C ALA A 144 -19.20 -1.45 23.45
N SER A 145 -19.73 -2.28 22.56
CA SER A 145 -19.31 -2.36 21.16
C SER A 145 -19.63 -1.07 20.39
N LEU A 146 -20.78 -0.45 20.66
CA LEU A 146 -21.15 0.85 20.07
C LEU A 146 -20.20 1.97 20.52
N ASP A 147 -19.86 2.02 21.81
CA ASP A 147 -18.92 3.01 22.32
C ASP A 147 -17.52 2.83 21.70
N THR A 148 -17.09 1.57 21.56
CA THR A 148 -15.86 1.24 20.83
C THR A 148 -15.93 1.71 19.38
N ALA A 149 -17.04 1.42 18.67
CA ALA A 149 -17.23 1.84 17.28
C ALA A 149 -17.16 3.37 17.12
N LYS A 150 -17.75 4.14 18.04
CA LYS A 150 -17.65 5.62 18.04
C LYS A 150 -16.23 6.10 18.25
N GLN A 151 -15.50 5.49 19.19
CA GLN A 151 -14.10 5.83 19.43
C GLN A 151 -13.27 5.54 18.17
N THR A 152 -13.38 4.34 17.60
CA THR A 152 -12.65 3.96 16.38
C THR A 152 -13.03 4.88 15.21
N TRP A 153 -14.28 5.32 15.10
CA TRP A 153 -14.69 6.30 14.08
C TRP A 153 -14.00 7.67 14.26
N SER A 154 -13.87 8.14 15.50
CA SER A 154 -13.13 9.37 15.81
C SER A 154 -11.65 9.23 15.45
N GLU A 155 -11.04 8.09 15.78
CA GLU A 155 -9.64 7.80 15.43
C GLU A 155 -9.45 7.70 13.91
N ALA A 156 -10.41 7.10 13.20
CA ALA A 156 -10.40 7.02 11.73
C ALA A 156 -10.43 8.42 11.11
N THR A 157 -11.29 9.30 11.63
CA THR A 157 -11.41 10.70 11.18
C THR A 157 -10.12 11.48 11.44
N ALA A 158 -9.50 11.27 12.61
CA ALA A 158 -8.21 11.87 12.94
C ALA A 158 -7.08 11.37 12.03
N ALA A 159 -7.05 10.06 11.73
CA ALA A 159 -6.10 9.46 10.79
C ALA A 159 -6.24 10.05 9.38
N PHE A 160 -7.48 10.20 8.90
CA PHE A 160 -7.74 10.82 7.60
C PHE A 160 -7.28 12.29 7.57
N GLY A 161 -7.63 13.08 8.59
CA GLY A 161 -7.20 14.48 8.70
C GLY A 161 -5.68 14.65 8.86
N GLY A 162 -4.99 13.63 9.39
CA GLY A 162 -3.53 13.56 9.46
C GLY A 162 -2.85 13.04 8.19
N GLY A 163 -3.60 12.71 7.13
CA GLY A 163 -3.08 12.18 5.87
C GLY A 163 -2.72 10.68 5.92
N ASN A 164 -3.06 9.97 7.00
CA ASN A 164 -2.86 8.53 7.11
C ASN A 164 -4.06 7.76 6.52
N LEU A 165 -4.16 7.77 5.19
CA LEU A 165 -5.31 7.24 4.44
C LEU A 165 -5.53 5.75 4.67
N MET A 166 -4.45 4.96 4.76
CA MET A 166 -4.54 3.51 4.98
C MET A 166 -5.14 3.20 6.35
N ASP A 167 -4.65 3.87 7.40
CA ASP A 167 -5.15 3.69 8.75
C ASP A 167 -6.60 4.18 8.89
N ALA A 168 -6.94 5.30 8.25
CA ALA A 168 -8.30 5.82 8.22
C ALA A 168 -9.31 4.82 7.63
N VAL A 169 -9.01 4.27 6.44
CA VAL A 169 -9.87 3.31 5.75
C VAL A 169 -9.97 2.00 6.53
N ASN A 170 -8.88 1.50 7.11
CA ASN A 170 -8.88 0.29 7.93
C ASN A 170 -9.75 0.46 9.18
N LYS A 171 -9.61 1.59 9.90
CA LYS A 171 -10.44 1.89 11.07
C LYS A 171 -11.91 2.10 10.70
N ALA A 172 -12.22 2.80 9.61
CA ALA A 172 -13.58 2.95 9.11
C ALA A 172 -14.22 1.59 8.75
N THR A 173 -13.45 0.69 8.12
CA THR A 173 -13.90 -0.68 7.83
C THR A 173 -14.21 -1.45 9.11
N ALA A 174 -13.35 -1.35 10.13
CA ALA A 174 -13.60 -1.97 11.43
C ALA A 174 -14.88 -1.41 12.10
N VAL A 175 -15.16 -0.11 11.96
CA VAL A 175 -16.42 0.50 12.43
C VAL A 175 -17.61 -0.09 11.68
N LYS A 176 -17.51 -0.25 10.35
CA LYS A 176 -18.56 -0.85 9.51
C LYS A 176 -18.91 -2.27 9.98
N GLU A 177 -17.88 -3.10 10.18
CA GLU A 177 -18.04 -4.47 10.66
C GLU A 177 -18.65 -4.51 12.06
N LYS A 178 -18.13 -3.70 12.99
CA LYS A 178 -18.65 -3.62 14.35
C LYS A 178 -20.12 -3.17 14.38
N ALA A 179 -20.46 -2.18 13.56
CA ALA A 179 -21.83 -1.70 13.44
C ALA A 179 -22.77 -2.79 12.87
N ALA A 180 -22.33 -3.56 11.89
CA ALA A 180 -23.09 -4.69 11.36
C ALA A 180 -23.33 -5.78 12.42
N GLU A 181 -22.31 -6.12 13.21
CA GLU A 181 -22.42 -7.05 14.35
C GLU A 181 -23.43 -6.54 15.39
N ILE A 182 -23.36 -5.25 15.74
CA ILE A 182 -24.30 -4.66 16.70
C ILE A 182 -25.72 -4.66 16.16
N MET A 183 -25.93 -4.28 14.90
CA MET A 183 -27.26 -4.33 14.28
C MET A 183 -27.85 -5.73 14.33
N ALA A 184 -27.07 -6.76 14.01
CA ALA A 184 -27.49 -8.15 14.11
C ALA A 184 -27.85 -8.54 15.56
N ALA A 185 -27.00 -8.17 16.53
CA ALA A 185 -27.24 -8.44 17.95
C ALA A 185 -28.50 -7.74 18.48
N LEU A 186 -28.81 -6.53 17.99
CA LEU A 186 -30.00 -5.76 18.39
C LEU A 186 -31.27 -6.14 17.61
N GLY A 187 -31.17 -7.10 16.69
CA GLY A 187 -32.27 -7.52 15.81
C GLY A 187 -32.72 -6.41 14.86
N MET A 188 -31.82 -5.49 14.50
CA MET A 188 -32.06 -4.48 13.47
C MET A 188 -31.91 -5.16 12.11
N GLN A 189 -32.94 -5.07 11.28
CA GLN A 189 -32.77 -5.38 9.86
C GLN A 189 -31.94 -4.25 9.22
N ALA A 190 -31.05 -4.59 8.29
CA ALA A 190 -30.39 -3.58 7.46
C ALA A 190 -31.48 -2.65 6.89
N PRO A 191 -31.24 -1.32 6.80
CA PRO A 191 -32.20 -0.43 6.17
C PRO A 191 -32.54 -1.04 4.81
N GLN A 192 -33.81 -1.39 4.60
CA GLN A 192 -34.27 -1.65 3.24
C GLN A 192 -33.93 -0.37 2.50
N ALA A 193 -32.99 -0.45 1.55
CA ALA A 193 -32.78 0.62 0.59
C ALA A 193 -34.19 0.93 0.07
N ALA A 194 -34.68 2.13 0.39
CA ALA A 194 -36.02 2.53 0.00
C ALA A 194 -36.09 2.28 -1.51
N ALA A 195 -36.93 1.33 -1.91
CA ALA A 195 -37.19 1.05 -3.30
C ALA A 195 -37.93 2.26 -3.85
N GLN A 196 -37.20 3.27 -4.36
CA GLN A 196 -37.65 4.32 -5.28
C GLN A 196 -36.47 4.83 -6.10
#